data_AF-A0A819SZA7-F1
#
_entry.id   AF-A0A819SZA7-F1
#
_cell.length_a   1.000
_cell.length_b   1.000
_cell.length_c   1.000
_cell.angle_alpha   90.00
_cell.angle_beta   90.00
_cell.angle_gamma   90.00
#
_symmetry.space_group_name_H-M   'P 1'
#
loop_
_entity.id
_entity.type
_entity.pdbx_description
1 polymer ?
#
loop_
_entity_poly.entity_id
_entity_poly.type
_entity_poly.pdbx_seq_one_letter_code
_entity_poly.pdbx_strand_id
1 'polypeptide(L)'
;MEYLPSMGCLIPRVSFQPLKLVQLYTNIELIYIIIYLFLIRYYIYIKIRLIIEHRLSYIKQIWSYINWTIIIFSWIGVGFHFMRQAELKRLGKLFKFSHGYYPINLQFVSYLNNLLTDQLGFCCFFTTIKLLHLLRFNRRFTLLWLTLQKAKGSLIGIMFTAFTSLFYLLFNVHLYEFSTLFITAQTCFEMVTLNFNTADNLKNIDLLLAAICLLLFVALIVCFLVNMFISIIVDNFNLIRYNVKKEKDQYEMIKFIQKKFYQWFGKYTLILL
;
A
#
# COMPACT_ATOMS: atom_id res chain seq x y z
N MET A 1 30.45 -13.97 -6.27
CA MET A 1 29.66 -14.81 -7.17
C MET A 1 28.91 -15.80 -6.30
N GLU A 2 27.59 -15.71 -6.23
CA GLU A 2 26.79 -16.76 -5.59
C GLU A 2 26.64 -17.89 -6.62
N TYR A 3 27.07 -19.10 -6.25
CA TYR A 3 26.72 -20.30 -6.99
C TYR A 3 25.32 -20.72 -6.57
N LEU A 4 24.31 -20.57 -7.43
CA LEU A 4 23.02 -21.28 -7.40
C LEU A 4 22.35 -21.08 -8.79
N PRO A 5 21.79 -22.10 -9.48
CA PRO A 5 21.62 -23.52 -9.13
C PRO A 5 22.54 -24.48 -9.94
N SER A 6 22.37 -25.79 -9.71
CA SER A 6 23.02 -27.01 -10.26
C SER A 6 23.41 -27.06 -11.75
N MET A 7 23.09 -26.04 -12.56
CA MET A 7 23.30 -25.97 -14.00
C MET A 7 24.62 -25.29 -14.42
N GLY A 8 25.49 -24.93 -13.48
CA GLY A 8 26.85 -24.44 -13.77
C GLY A 8 26.93 -23.01 -14.35
N CYS A 9 25.83 -22.28 -14.41
CA CYS A 9 25.81 -20.90 -14.90
C CYS A 9 26.24 -19.90 -13.81
N LEU A 10 27.07 -18.92 -14.19
CA LEU A 10 27.50 -17.82 -13.31
C LEU A 10 26.62 -16.60 -13.55
N ILE A 11 25.88 -16.17 -12.53
CA ILE A 11 25.08 -14.94 -12.57
C ILE A 11 25.84 -13.84 -11.81
N PRO A 12 26.45 -12.86 -12.50
CA PRO A 12 27.15 -11.78 -11.83
C PRO A 12 26.15 -10.84 -11.16
N ARG A 13 26.34 -10.58 -9.85
CA ARG A 13 25.55 -9.62 -9.09
C ARG A 13 26.45 -8.56 -8.50
N VAL A 14 26.23 -7.30 -8.89
CA VAL A 14 26.97 -6.14 -8.40
C VAL A 14 26.02 -5.27 -7.58
N SER A 15 26.45 -4.81 -6.41
CA SER A 15 25.68 -3.90 -5.56
C SER A 15 26.54 -2.69 -5.21
N PHE A 16 26.07 -1.50 -5.58
CA PHE A 16 26.68 -0.23 -5.22
C PHE A 16 25.86 0.40 -4.09
N GLN A 17 26.53 0.73 -2.98
CA GLN A 17 25.85 1.26 -1.79
C GLN A 17 26.57 2.52 -1.29
N PRO A 18 25.91 3.69 -1.30
CA PRO A 18 26.49 4.90 -0.74
C PRO A 18 26.45 4.85 0.79
N LEU A 19 27.60 5.02 1.43
CA LEU A 19 27.73 5.05 2.89
C LEU A 19 28.23 6.41 3.37
N LYS A 20 27.45 7.05 4.24
CA LYS A 20 27.90 8.24 4.98
C LYS A 20 28.66 7.79 6.23
N LEU A 21 29.98 7.60 6.11
CA LEU A 21 30.84 7.07 7.18
C LEU A 21 31.25 8.14 8.21
N VAL A 22 31.43 9.38 7.79
CA VAL A 22 31.76 10.51 8.67
C VAL A 22 30.49 11.28 8.98
N GLN A 23 29.74 10.80 9.96
CA GLN A 23 28.79 11.67 10.65
C GLN A 23 29.52 12.33 11.80
N LEU A 24 30.13 13.49 11.53
CA LEU A 24 30.34 14.47 12.58
C LEU A 24 28.94 14.80 13.09
N TYR A 25 28.58 14.25 14.25
CA TYR A 25 27.35 14.61 14.92
C TYR A 25 27.37 16.12 15.11
N THR A 26 26.71 16.82 14.22
CA THR A 26 26.37 18.22 14.46
C THR A 26 25.34 18.19 15.57
N ASN A 27 25.40 19.15 16.49
CA ASN A 27 24.45 19.26 17.61
C ASN A 27 22.98 19.18 17.15
N ILE A 28 22.72 19.53 15.89
CA ILE A 28 21.43 19.50 15.20
C ILE A 28 20.87 18.07 15.04
N GLU A 29 21.69 17.07 14.66
CA GLU A 29 21.21 15.69 14.48
C GLU A 29 20.71 15.07 15.80
N LEU A 30 21.40 15.38 16.91
CA LEU A 30 20.97 14.94 18.25
C LEU A 30 19.62 15.55 18.64
N ILE A 31 19.41 16.82 18.34
CA ILE A 31 18.14 17.52 18.62
C ILE A 31 17.00 16.84 17.87
N TYR A 32 17.17 16.50 16.58
CA TYR A 32 16.14 15.80 15.81
C TYR A 32 15.80 14.43 16.39
N ILE A 33 16.78 13.66 16.86
CA ILE A 33 16.56 12.35 17.48
C ILE A 33 15.76 12.49 18.78
N ILE A 34 16.10 13.48 19.61
CA ILE A 34 15.40 13.73 20.88
C ILE A 34 13.94 14.12 20.62
N ILE A 35 13.70 15.03 19.67
CA ILE A 35 12.34 15.43 19.27
C ILE A 35 11.56 14.23 18.72
N TYR A 36 12.18 13.40 17.88
CA TYR A 36 11.55 12.22 17.32
C TYR A 36 11.15 11.19 18.38
N LEU A 37 12.03 10.91 19.36
CA LEU A 37 11.71 10.05 20.51
C LEU A 37 10.54 10.59 21.34
N PHE A 38 10.53 11.89 21.59
CA PHE A 38 9.43 12.54 22.28
C PHE A 38 8.11 12.39 21.51
N LEU A 39 8.13 12.59 20.18
CA LEU A 39 6.97 12.46 19.32
C LEU A 39 6.42 11.02 19.31
N ILE A 40 7.28 9.99 19.19
CA ILE A 40 6.86 8.59 19.27
C ILE A 40 6.17 8.30 20.61
N ARG A 41 6.78 8.74 21.71
CA ARG A 41 6.24 8.51 23.06
C ARG A 41 4.90 9.22 23.26
N TYR A 42 4.79 10.46 22.80
CA TYR A 42 3.53 11.21 22.79
C TYR A 42 2.45 10.51 21.94
N TYR A 43 2.82 10.00 20.76
CA TYR A 43 1.92 9.28 19.88
C TYR A 43 1.37 7.99 20.52
N ILE A 44 2.23 7.24 21.22
CA ILE A 44 1.84 6.06 21.99
C ILE A 44 0.85 6.42 23.09
N TYR A 45 1.11 7.50 23.85
CA TYR A 45 0.22 7.96 24.91
C TYR A 45 -1.20 8.23 24.40
N ILE A 46 -1.35 8.95 23.27
CA ILE A 46 -2.65 9.21 22.64
C ILE A 46 -3.34 7.89 22.27
N LYS A 47 -2.60 6.93 21.68
CA LYS A 47 -3.18 5.67 21.22
C LYS A 47 -3.62 4.78 22.37
N ILE A 48 -2.86 4.74 23.47
CA ILE A 48 -3.24 4.02 24.69
C ILE A 48 -4.51 4.62 25.30
N ARG A 49 -4.61 5.95 25.41
CA ARG A 49 -5.83 6.63 25.88
C ARG A 49 -7.06 6.25 25.05
N LEU A 50 -6.90 6.27 23.72
CA LEU A 50 -7.97 5.92 22.78
C LEU A 50 -8.42 4.44 22.89
N ILE A 51 -7.48 3.53 23.21
CA ILE A 51 -7.79 2.12 23.50
C ILE A 51 -8.59 1.98 24.80
N ILE A 52 -8.22 2.71 25.84
CA ILE A 52 -8.91 2.65 27.14
C ILE A 52 -10.37 3.10 26.99
N GLU A 53 -10.61 4.11 26.15
CA GLU A 53 -11.93 4.69 25.92
C GLU A 53 -12.83 3.79 25.04
N HIS A 54 -12.29 3.23 23.95
CA HIS A 54 -13.06 2.43 22.98
C HIS A 54 -12.94 0.90 23.14
N ARG A 55 -12.10 0.43 24.08
CA ARG A 55 -11.82 -0.98 24.45
C ARG A 55 -11.82 -1.96 23.27
N LEU A 56 -12.89 -2.75 23.15
CA LEU A 56 -13.03 -3.85 22.17
C LEU A 56 -13.40 -3.36 20.77
N SER A 57 -14.01 -2.18 20.64
CA SER A 57 -14.36 -1.60 19.34
C SER A 57 -13.10 -1.19 18.57
N TYR A 58 -12.07 -0.73 19.30
CA TYR A 58 -10.81 -0.32 18.70
C TYR A 58 -10.00 -1.50 18.10
N ILE A 59 -10.04 -2.68 18.70
CA ILE A 59 -9.29 -3.86 18.22
C ILE A 59 -9.94 -4.47 16.96
N LYS A 60 -11.25 -4.31 16.79
CA LYS A 60 -11.98 -4.79 15.59
C LYS A 60 -11.75 -3.92 14.35
N GLN A 61 -11.18 -2.72 14.52
CA GLN A 61 -10.99 -1.78 13.42
C GLN A 61 -9.66 -2.02 12.71
N ILE A 62 -9.69 -2.29 11.39
CA ILE A 62 -8.49 -2.47 10.54
C ILE A 62 -7.46 -1.33 10.72
N TRP A 63 -7.93 -0.10 10.92
CA TRP A 63 -7.11 1.10 11.13
C TRP A 63 -6.29 1.09 12.42
N SER A 64 -6.73 0.32 13.43
CA SER A 64 -5.98 0.13 14.67
C SER A 64 -4.66 -0.59 14.39
N TYR A 65 -4.71 -1.66 13.58
CA TYR A 65 -3.51 -2.42 13.21
C TYR A 65 -2.47 -1.56 12.49
N ILE A 66 -2.89 -0.69 11.56
CA ILE A 66 -1.99 0.24 10.86
C ILE A 66 -1.32 1.22 11.84
N ASN A 67 -2.04 1.70 12.87
CA ASN A 67 -1.42 2.56 13.87
C ASN A 67 -0.36 1.83 14.70
N TRP A 68 -0.61 0.56 15.03
CA TRP A 68 0.33 -0.27 15.77
C TRP A 68 1.56 -0.65 14.95
N THR A 69 1.40 -0.97 13.66
CA THR A 69 2.55 -1.25 12.79
C THR A 69 3.46 -0.03 12.70
N ILE A 70 2.92 1.18 12.54
CA ILE A 70 3.74 2.41 12.52
C ILE A 70 4.53 2.56 13.83
N ILE A 71 3.94 2.28 14.99
CA ILE A 71 4.63 2.36 16.30
C ILE A 71 5.77 1.33 16.37
N ILE A 72 5.50 0.09 15.99
CA ILE A 72 6.48 -1.00 16.02
C ILE A 72 7.67 -0.69 15.11
N PHE A 73 7.41 -0.30 13.85
CA PHE A 73 8.44 0.08 12.90
C PHE A 73 9.24 1.30 13.35
N SER A 74 8.59 2.27 14.01
CA SER A 74 9.29 3.45 14.56
C SER A 74 10.29 3.05 15.65
N TRP A 75 9.92 2.15 16.57
CA TRP A 75 10.83 1.65 17.61
C TRP A 75 11.96 0.80 17.04
N ILE A 76 11.66 -0.06 16.07
CA ILE A 76 12.67 -0.87 15.38
C ILE A 76 13.67 0.04 14.65
N GLY A 77 13.19 1.10 13.98
CA GLY A 77 14.04 2.09 13.32
C GLY A 77 14.98 2.80 14.29
N VAL A 78 14.50 3.17 15.48
CA VAL A 78 15.35 3.73 16.55
C VAL A 78 16.41 2.72 16.98
N GLY A 79 16.04 1.46 17.17
CA GLY A 79 16.98 0.39 17.53
C GLY A 79 18.09 0.22 16.50
N PHE A 80 17.73 0.09 15.22
CA PHE A 80 18.72 -0.02 14.13
C PHE A 80 19.59 1.22 14.00
N HIS A 81 19.04 2.42 14.25
CA HIS A 81 19.82 3.64 14.26
C HIS A 81 20.91 3.59 15.35
N PHE A 82 20.57 3.19 16.58
CA PHE A 82 21.57 3.05 17.66
C PHE A 82 22.60 1.95 17.36
N MET A 83 22.19 0.80 16.82
CA MET A 83 23.11 -0.27 16.43
C MET A 83 24.10 0.20 15.34
N ARG A 84 23.61 0.88 14.29
CA ARG A 84 24.46 1.47 13.25
C ARG A 84 25.47 2.46 13.85
N GLN A 85 25.03 3.28 14.80
CA GLN A 85 25.90 4.28 15.44
C GLN A 85 26.96 3.64 16.34
N ALA A 86 26.63 2.57 17.07
CA ALA A 86 27.59 1.82 17.86
C ALA A 86 28.69 1.22 16.98
N GLU A 87 28.30 0.65 15.84
CA GLU A 87 29.24 0.09 14.86
C GLU A 87 30.12 1.16 14.20
N LEU A 88 29.55 2.29 13.78
CA LEU A 88 30.32 3.40 13.23
C LEU A 88 31.35 3.95 14.23
N LYS A 89 31.00 4.04 15.52
CA LYS A 89 31.95 4.41 16.58
C LYS A 89 33.05 3.37 16.76
N ARG A 90 32.73 2.07 16.66
CA ARG A 90 33.72 0.98 16.73
C ARG A 90 34.70 1.06 15.56
N LEU A 91 34.20 1.22 14.33
CA LEU A 91 35.04 1.38 13.14
C LEU A 91 35.88 2.66 13.18
N GLY A 92 35.32 3.77 13.66
CA GLY A 92 36.05 5.02 13.83
C GLY A 92 37.22 4.90 14.81
N LYS A 93 37.06 4.14 15.90
CA LYS A 93 38.17 3.82 16.82
C LYS A 93 39.22 2.96 16.13
N LEU A 94 38.81 1.88 15.47
CA LEU A 94 39.71 0.98 14.74
C LEU A 94 40.52 1.72 13.66
N PHE A 95 39.87 2.62 12.91
CA PHE A 95 40.55 3.44 11.90
C PHE A 95 41.63 4.34 12.53
N LYS A 96 41.34 4.96 13.68
CA LYS A 96 42.33 5.77 14.42
C LYS A 96 43.51 4.93 14.90
N PHE A 97 43.25 3.74 15.45
CA PHE A 97 44.30 2.83 15.95
C PHE A 97 45.17 2.24 14.83
N SER A 98 44.59 1.93 13.66
CA SER A 98 45.30 1.28 12.55
C SER A 98 45.99 2.25 11.58
N HIS A 99 45.86 3.57 11.77
CA HIS A 99 46.41 4.61 10.90
C HIS A 99 46.14 4.39 9.39
N GLY A 100 45.04 3.71 9.05
CA GLY A 100 44.64 3.41 7.67
C GLY A 100 45.37 2.24 6.99
N TYR A 101 46.25 1.50 7.68
CA TYR A 101 47.02 0.41 7.06
C TYR A 101 46.29 -0.94 7.00
N TYR A 102 45.23 -1.13 7.79
CA TYR A 102 44.44 -2.38 7.80
C TYR A 102 43.12 -2.24 7.03
N PRO A 103 42.76 -3.22 6.19
CA PRO A 103 41.46 -3.22 5.52
C PRO A 103 40.35 -3.38 6.55
N ILE A 104 39.45 -2.39 6.60
CA ILE A 104 38.32 -2.37 7.52
C ILE A 104 37.10 -2.99 6.83
N ASN A 105 36.44 -3.94 7.51
CA ASN A 105 35.22 -4.54 6.98
C ASN A 105 34.02 -3.58 7.14
N LEU A 106 33.61 -2.96 6.03
CA LEU A 106 32.44 -2.06 5.96
C LEU A 106 31.14 -2.80 5.65
N GLN A 107 31.20 -4.09 5.31
CA GLN A 107 30.05 -4.86 4.84
C GLN A 107 28.93 -4.90 5.88
N PHE A 108 29.27 -5.03 7.17
CA PHE A 108 28.29 -5.07 8.25
C PHE A 108 27.57 -3.73 8.44
N VAL A 109 28.31 -2.62 8.39
CA VAL A 109 27.71 -1.28 8.48
C VAL A 109 26.86 -0.98 7.26
N SER A 110 27.28 -1.43 6.07
CA SER A 110 26.48 -1.33 4.85
C SER A 110 25.16 -2.09 4.98
N TYR A 111 25.22 -3.31 5.53
CA TYR A 111 24.04 -4.12 5.78
C TYR A 111 23.07 -3.44 6.76
N LEU A 112 23.56 -2.92 7.89
CA LEU A 112 22.74 -2.17 8.85
C LEU A 112 22.13 -0.90 8.24
N ASN A 113 22.84 -0.24 7.32
CA ASN A 113 22.33 0.93 6.62
C ASN A 113 21.19 0.58 5.66
N ASN A 114 21.30 -0.54 4.92
CA ASN A 114 20.20 -1.02 4.07
C ASN A 114 18.99 -1.39 4.90
N LEU A 115 19.19 -2.17 5.97
CA LEU A 115 18.10 -2.52 6.88
C LEU A 115 17.39 -1.28 7.43
N LEU A 116 18.13 -0.26 7.85
CA LEU A 116 17.52 0.98 8.32
C LEU A 116 16.74 1.69 7.21
N THR A 117 17.30 1.76 5.99
CA THR A 117 16.65 2.41 4.84
C THR A 117 15.35 1.70 4.47
N ASP A 118 15.37 0.36 4.42
CA ASP A 118 14.20 -0.46 4.14
C ASP A 118 13.12 -0.26 5.22
N GLN A 119 13.52 -0.28 6.50
CA GLN A 119 12.62 -0.05 7.64
C GLN A 119 11.99 1.34 7.62
N LEU A 120 12.76 2.38 7.29
CA LEU A 120 12.23 3.73 7.09
C LEU A 120 11.26 3.78 5.91
N GLY A 121 11.56 3.06 4.82
CA GLY A 121 10.66 2.90 3.67
C GLY A 121 9.31 2.30 4.07
N PHE A 122 9.32 1.19 4.83
CA PHE A 122 8.10 0.59 5.37
C PHE A 122 7.33 1.55 6.30
N CYS A 123 8.03 2.26 7.19
CA CYS A 123 7.41 3.24 8.07
C CYS A 123 6.73 4.38 7.29
N CYS A 124 7.41 4.91 6.27
CA CYS A 124 6.86 5.91 5.36
C CYS A 124 5.64 5.37 4.60
N PHE A 125 5.71 4.14 4.09
CA PHE A 125 4.60 3.50 3.38
C PHE A 125 3.33 3.40 4.25
N PHE A 126 3.43 2.89 5.47
CA PHE A 126 2.28 2.81 6.37
C PHE A 126 1.76 4.20 6.78
N THR A 127 2.66 5.17 6.96
CA THR A 127 2.29 6.56 7.23
C THR A 127 1.53 7.17 6.06
N THR A 128 1.95 6.90 4.82
CA THR A 128 1.24 7.32 3.61
C THR A 128 -0.15 6.68 3.52
N ILE A 129 -0.29 5.39 3.83
CA ILE A 129 -1.62 4.74 3.91
C ILE A 129 -2.52 5.46 4.93
N LYS A 130 -1.97 5.83 6.09
CA LYS A 130 -2.71 6.58 7.10
C LYS A 130 -3.09 7.98 6.62
N LEU A 131 -2.23 8.64 5.86
CA LEU A 131 -2.52 9.93 5.22
C LEU A 131 -3.67 9.77 4.21
N LEU A 132 -3.65 8.73 3.38
CA LEU A 132 -4.74 8.42 2.44
C LEU A 132 -6.06 8.20 3.19
N HIS A 133 -6.04 7.54 4.35
CA HIS A 133 -7.25 7.40 5.16
C HIS A 133 -7.82 8.74 5.65
N LEU A 134 -6.95 9.65 6.09
CA LEU A 134 -7.36 10.99 6.51
C LEU A 134 -7.96 11.79 5.34
N LEU A 135 -7.53 11.56 4.11
CA LEU A 135 -8.10 12.22 2.94
C LEU A 135 -9.54 11.75 2.59
N ARG A 136 -10.07 10.70 3.24
CA ARG A 136 -11.45 10.24 3.05
C ARG A 136 -12.51 11.31 3.37
N PHE A 137 -12.20 12.32 4.18
CA PHE A 137 -13.13 13.43 4.42
C PHE A 137 -13.50 14.19 3.13
N ASN A 138 -12.73 14.05 2.04
CA ASN A 138 -13.12 14.55 0.73
C ASN A 138 -14.10 13.59 0.02
N ARG A 139 -15.25 14.12 -0.42
CA ARG A 139 -16.29 13.37 -1.16
C ARG A 139 -15.74 12.62 -2.37
N ARG A 140 -14.77 13.19 -3.09
CA ARG A 140 -14.12 12.54 -4.26
C ARG A 140 -13.29 11.32 -3.84
N PHE A 141 -12.59 11.41 -2.72
CA PHE A 141 -11.75 10.31 -2.23
C PHE A 141 -12.58 9.20 -1.56
N THR A 142 -13.70 9.56 -0.90
CA THR A 142 -14.65 8.57 -0.38
C THR A 142 -15.23 7.69 -1.49
N LEU A 143 -15.49 8.24 -2.67
CA LEU A 143 -15.99 7.47 -3.80
C LEU A 143 -14.96 6.42 -4.24
N LEU A 144 -13.68 6.78 -4.40
CA LEU A 144 -12.58 5.84 -4.68
C LEU A 144 -12.41 4.78 -3.57
N TRP A 145 -12.61 5.16 -2.32
CA TRP A 145 -12.52 4.22 -1.21
C TRP A 145 -13.65 3.17 -1.23
N LEU A 146 -14.88 3.59 -1.54
CA LEU A 146 -16.04 2.70 -1.66
C LEU A 146 -15.88 1.72 -2.82
N THR A 147 -15.31 2.16 -3.94
CA THR A 147 -15.05 1.27 -5.09
C THR A 147 -14.02 0.21 -4.75
N LEU A 148 -12.92 0.59 -4.09
CA LEU A 148 -11.92 -0.35 -3.59
C LEU A 148 -12.52 -1.34 -2.60
N GLN A 149 -13.41 -0.91 -1.70
CA GLN A 149 -14.10 -1.83 -0.79
C GLN A 149 -15.01 -2.82 -1.52
N LYS A 150 -15.74 -2.37 -2.54
CA LYS A 150 -16.58 -3.24 -3.36
C LYS A 150 -15.76 -4.22 -4.21
N ALA A 151 -14.54 -3.83 -4.58
CA ALA A 151 -13.58 -4.66 -5.31
C ALA A 151 -12.93 -5.77 -4.46
N LYS A 152 -12.96 -5.68 -3.12
CA LYS A 152 -12.27 -6.64 -2.23
C LYS A 152 -12.73 -8.09 -2.38
N GLY A 153 -13.93 -8.33 -2.90
CA GLY A 153 -14.45 -9.67 -3.22
C GLY A 153 -14.55 -9.95 -4.71
N SER A 154 -13.84 -9.19 -5.56
CA SER A 154 -13.98 -9.30 -7.01
C SER A 154 -13.32 -10.58 -7.56
N LEU A 155 -13.99 -11.21 -8.52
CA LEU A 155 -13.49 -12.36 -9.30
C LEU A 155 -12.15 -12.07 -9.99
N ILE A 156 -11.78 -10.79 -10.14
CA ILE A 156 -10.53 -10.33 -10.74
C ILE A 156 -9.31 -10.93 -10.01
N GLY A 157 -9.33 -10.98 -8.68
CA GLY A 157 -8.22 -11.55 -7.91
C GLY A 157 -8.03 -13.04 -8.18
N ILE A 158 -9.13 -13.80 -8.18
CA ILE A 158 -9.12 -15.25 -8.44
C ILE A 158 -8.64 -15.52 -9.87
N MET A 159 -9.18 -14.78 -10.84
CA MET A 159 -8.80 -14.89 -12.24
C MET A 159 -7.32 -14.55 -12.44
N PHE A 160 -6.83 -13.47 -11.86
CA PHE A 160 -5.42 -13.08 -11.92
C PHE A 160 -4.51 -14.16 -11.33
N THR A 161 -4.85 -14.73 -10.17
CA THR A 161 -4.07 -15.82 -9.58
C THR A 161 -4.09 -17.09 -10.43
N ALA A 162 -5.23 -17.43 -11.04
CA ALA A 162 -5.35 -18.58 -11.92
C ALA A 162 -4.47 -18.44 -13.17
N PHE A 163 -4.53 -17.29 -13.86
CA PHE A 163 -3.67 -17.03 -15.00
C PHE A 163 -2.19 -16.96 -14.64
N THR A 164 -1.84 -16.38 -13.49
CA THR A 164 -0.46 -16.35 -13.00
C THR A 164 0.08 -17.76 -12.76
N SER A 165 -0.73 -18.66 -12.19
CA SER A 165 -0.36 -20.07 -12.01
C SER A 165 -0.25 -20.83 -13.34
N LEU A 166 -1.14 -20.55 -14.29
CA LEU A 166 -1.10 -21.14 -15.64
C LEU A 166 0.17 -20.71 -16.39
N PHE A 167 0.51 -19.42 -16.37
CA PHE A 167 1.72 -18.92 -17.02
C PHE A 167 3.00 -19.44 -16.39
N TYR A 168 3.03 -19.56 -15.05
CA TYR A 168 4.12 -20.23 -14.37
C TYR A 168 4.27 -21.67 -14.87
N LEU A 169 3.20 -22.44 -14.95
CA LEU A 169 3.29 -23.84 -15.39
C LEU A 169 3.69 -23.98 -16.87
N LEU A 170 3.22 -23.09 -17.76
CA LEU A 170 3.53 -23.15 -19.18
C LEU A 170 4.95 -22.66 -19.52
N PHE A 171 5.43 -21.60 -18.86
CA PHE A 171 6.61 -20.86 -19.32
C PHE A 171 7.81 -20.86 -18.38
N ASN A 172 7.69 -21.38 -17.15
CA ASN A 172 8.79 -21.38 -16.17
C ASN A 172 10.08 -22.02 -16.69
N VAL A 173 9.98 -23.12 -17.43
CA VAL A 173 11.16 -23.83 -17.96
C VAL A 173 11.87 -23.03 -19.06
N HIS A 174 11.13 -22.19 -19.79
CA HIS A 174 11.63 -21.53 -21.00
C HIS A 174 12.05 -20.08 -20.77
N LEU A 175 11.49 -19.41 -19.75
CA LEU A 175 11.62 -17.97 -19.56
C LEU A 175 11.92 -17.60 -18.10
N TYR A 176 12.97 -16.80 -17.90
CA TYR A 176 13.32 -16.27 -16.59
C TYR A 176 12.20 -15.41 -15.97
N GLU A 177 11.48 -14.69 -16.81
CA GLU A 177 10.27 -13.90 -16.50
C GLU A 177 9.14 -14.71 -15.87
N PHE A 178 9.19 -16.04 -15.99
CA PHE A 178 8.22 -16.96 -15.41
C PHE A 178 8.84 -17.94 -14.39
N SER A 179 10.06 -17.67 -13.93
CA SER A 179 10.85 -18.60 -13.10
C SER A 179 10.28 -18.88 -11.69
N THR A 180 9.60 -17.89 -11.10
CA THR A 180 8.99 -18.02 -9.77
C THR A 180 7.61 -17.39 -9.78
N LEU A 181 6.69 -17.88 -8.94
CA LEU A 181 5.33 -17.33 -8.85
C LEU A 181 5.28 -15.82 -8.55
N PHE A 182 6.30 -15.28 -7.88
CA PHE A 182 6.39 -13.84 -7.62
C PHE A 182 6.83 -13.06 -8.85
N ILE A 183 7.85 -13.55 -9.57
CA ILE A 183 8.32 -12.93 -10.82
C ILE A 183 7.23 -13.05 -11.89
N THR A 184 6.52 -14.18 -11.96
CA THR A 184 5.38 -14.34 -12.89
C THR A 184 4.25 -13.38 -12.57
N ALA A 185 3.93 -13.17 -11.29
CA ALA A 185 2.91 -12.19 -10.90
C ALA A 185 3.33 -10.77 -11.30
N GLN A 186 4.61 -10.43 -11.15
CA GLN A 186 5.15 -9.15 -11.59
C GLN A 186 5.02 -8.99 -13.12
N THR A 187 5.42 -10.01 -13.88
CA THR A 187 5.35 -9.95 -15.35
C THR A 187 3.90 -9.92 -15.83
N CYS A 188 2.97 -10.61 -15.17
CA CYS A 188 1.53 -10.45 -15.41
C CYS A 188 1.06 -8.99 -15.25
N PHE A 189 1.54 -8.25 -14.23
CA PHE A 189 1.21 -6.83 -14.08
C PHE A 189 1.81 -5.96 -15.19
N GLU A 190 3.05 -6.25 -15.59
CA GLU A 190 3.72 -5.58 -16.71
C GLU A 190 2.96 -5.82 -18.03
N MET A 191 2.44 -7.03 -18.25
CA MET A 191 1.59 -7.38 -19.39
C MET A 191 0.26 -6.63 -19.39
N VAL A 192 -0.42 -6.51 -18.24
CA VAL A 192 -1.67 -5.72 -18.12
C VAL A 192 -1.41 -4.25 -18.43
N THR A 193 -0.23 -3.74 -18.06
CA THR A 193 0.19 -2.35 -18.35
C THR A 193 0.64 -2.18 -19.80
N LEU A 194 0.72 -3.26 -20.60
CA LEU A 194 1.26 -3.30 -21.97
C LEU A 194 2.72 -2.85 -22.08
N ASN A 195 3.47 -2.87 -20.98
CA ASN A 195 4.89 -2.51 -20.93
C ASN A 195 5.81 -3.72 -21.12
N PHE A 196 5.28 -4.86 -21.54
CA PHE A 196 6.02 -6.10 -21.66
C PHE A 196 6.79 -6.15 -22.98
N ASN A 197 8.11 -6.28 -22.90
CA ASN A 197 9.00 -6.29 -24.06
C ASN A 197 9.08 -7.72 -24.65
N THR A 198 8.04 -8.10 -25.39
CA THR A 198 7.81 -9.44 -25.98
C THR A 198 8.81 -9.86 -27.07
N ALA A 199 9.59 -8.94 -27.65
CA ALA A 199 10.17 -9.14 -28.97
C ALA A 199 11.28 -10.21 -29.07
N ASP A 200 12.06 -10.41 -28.00
CA ASP A 200 13.23 -11.31 -28.07
C ASP A 200 13.07 -12.62 -27.29
N ASN A 201 12.23 -12.66 -26.26
CA ASN A 201 12.14 -13.80 -25.35
C ASN A 201 11.17 -14.89 -25.82
N LEU A 202 10.13 -14.53 -26.58
CA LEU A 202 9.11 -15.47 -27.07
C LEU A 202 9.54 -16.31 -28.29
N LYS A 203 10.75 -16.10 -28.82
CA LYS A 203 11.25 -16.82 -30.01
C LYS A 203 11.49 -18.32 -29.79
N ASN A 204 11.61 -18.76 -28.54
CA ASN A 204 12.03 -20.12 -28.19
C ASN A 204 10.88 -21.06 -27.76
N ILE A 205 9.62 -20.63 -27.93
CA ILE A 205 8.41 -21.37 -27.52
C ILE A 205 7.47 -21.48 -28.72
N ASP A 206 6.50 -22.41 -28.66
CA ASP A 206 5.33 -22.41 -29.54
C ASP A 206 4.63 -21.05 -29.50
N LEU A 207 5.04 -20.17 -30.43
CA LEU A 207 4.64 -18.76 -30.52
C LEU A 207 3.13 -18.62 -30.54
N LEU A 208 2.44 -19.57 -31.17
CA LEU A 208 0.99 -19.59 -31.31
C LEU A 208 0.28 -19.81 -29.97
N LEU A 209 0.73 -20.78 -29.16
CA LEU A 209 0.13 -21.05 -27.85
C LEU A 209 0.36 -19.86 -26.89
N ALA A 210 1.59 -19.32 -26.89
CA ALA A 210 1.93 -18.18 -26.06
C ALA A 210 1.15 -16.92 -26.43
N ALA A 211 1.05 -16.60 -27.73
CA ALA A 211 0.31 -15.44 -28.21
C ALA A 211 -1.19 -15.54 -27.88
N ILE A 212 -1.80 -16.72 -28.02
CA ILE A 212 -3.22 -16.93 -27.71
C ILE A 212 -3.48 -16.76 -26.20
N CYS A 213 -2.68 -17.39 -25.33
CA CYS A 213 -2.85 -17.27 -23.89
C CYS A 213 -2.65 -15.83 -23.40
N LEU A 214 -1.66 -15.11 -23.95
CA LEU A 214 -1.41 -13.71 -23.62
C LEU A 214 -2.56 -12.80 -24.07
N LEU A 215 -3.01 -12.94 -25.31
CA LEU A 215 -4.12 -12.16 -25.86
C LEU A 215 -5.39 -12.39 -25.04
N LEU A 216 -5.69 -13.65 -24.72
CA LEU A 216 -6.85 -14.03 -23.92
C LEU A 216 -6.78 -13.45 -22.49
N PHE A 217 -5.62 -13.50 -21.85
CA PHE A 217 -5.41 -12.91 -20.52
C PHE A 217 -5.63 -11.40 -20.52
N VAL A 218 -4.98 -10.67 -21.44
CA VAL A 218 -5.11 -9.20 -21.53
C VAL A 218 -6.55 -8.82 -21.86
N ALA A 219 -7.17 -9.48 -22.84
CA ALA A 219 -8.55 -9.21 -23.23
C ALA A 219 -9.53 -9.44 -22.07
N LEU A 220 -9.40 -10.54 -21.34
CA LEU A 220 -10.26 -10.83 -20.19
C LEU A 220 -10.04 -9.80 -19.07
N ILE A 221 -8.81 -9.54 -18.65
CA ILE A 221 -8.55 -8.56 -17.58
C ILE A 221 -9.07 -7.17 -17.94
N VAL A 222 -8.82 -6.69 -19.16
CA VAL A 222 -9.31 -5.37 -19.58
C VAL A 222 -10.84 -5.35 -19.60
N CYS A 223 -11.49 -6.40 -20.13
CA CYS A 223 -12.95 -6.50 -20.11
C CYS A 223 -13.52 -6.49 -18.68
N PHE A 224 -12.92 -7.24 -17.76
CA PHE A 224 -13.30 -7.25 -16.35
C PHE A 224 -13.09 -5.90 -15.66
N LEU A 225 -11.96 -5.23 -15.92
CA LEU A 225 -11.69 -3.90 -15.37
C LEU A 225 -12.70 -2.87 -15.88
N VAL A 226 -12.99 -2.86 -17.18
CA VAL A 226 -14.00 -1.96 -17.78
C VAL A 226 -15.39 -2.23 -17.19
N ASN A 227 -15.80 -3.50 -17.07
CA ASN A 227 -17.08 -3.87 -16.47
C ASN A 227 -17.18 -3.42 -15.00
N MET A 228 -16.09 -3.50 -14.25
CA MET A 228 -16.01 -2.99 -12.89
C MET A 228 -16.19 -1.46 -12.86
N PHE A 229 -15.50 -0.72 -13.74
CA PHE A 229 -15.66 0.73 -13.83
C PHE A 229 -17.09 1.14 -14.21
N ILE A 230 -17.72 0.44 -15.16
CA ILE A 230 -19.11 0.69 -15.55
C ILE A 230 -20.05 0.45 -14.36
N SER A 231 -19.91 -0.68 -13.66
CA SER A 231 -20.72 -0.99 -12.49
C SER A 231 -20.62 0.11 -11.42
N ILE A 232 -19.41 0.63 -11.18
CA ILE A 232 -19.16 1.74 -10.25
C ILE A 232 -19.89 3.01 -10.68
N ILE A 233 -19.83 3.36 -11.97
CA ILE A 233 -20.50 4.56 -12.49
C ILE A 233 -22.01 4.43 -12.31
N VAL A 234 -22.57 3.27 -12.67
CA VAL A 234 -24.00 2.97 -12.52
C VAL A 234 -24.42 3.04 -11.05
N ASP A 235 -23.65 2.47 -10.14
CA ASP A 235 -23.94 2.52 -8.70
C ASP A 235 -23.94 3.95 -8.15
N ASN A 236 -22.96 4.76 -8.53
CA ASN A 236 -22.91 6.16 -8.09
C ASN A 236 -24.07 6.97 -8.66
N PHE A 237 -24.43 6.73 -9.92
CA PHE A 237 -25.59 7.35 -10.54
C PHE A 237 -26.88 6.96 -9.81
N ASN A 238 -27.03 5.67 -9.46
CA ASN A 238 -28.16 5.17 -8.68
C ASN A 238 -28.20 5.76 -7.27
N LEU A 239 -27.06 5.94 -6.61
CA LEU A 239 -26.97 6.57 -5.29
C LEU A 239 -27.40 8.05 -5.34
N ILE A 240 -26.96 8.80 -6.35
CA ILE A 240 -27.40 10.18 -6.57
C ILE A 240 -28.90 10.22 -6.83
N ARG A 241 -29.41 9.34 -7.72
CA ARG A 241 -30.85 9.24 -8.01
C ARG A 241 -31.66 8.91 -6.77
N TYR A 242 -31.16 8.03 -5.91
CA TYR A 242 -31.78 7.69 -4.62
C TYR A 242 -31.83 8.90 -3.68
N ASN A 243 -30.74 9.65 -3.56
CA ASN A 243 -30.71 10.86 -2.72
C ASN A 243 -31.66 11.95 -3.23
N VAL A 244 -31.70 12.18 -4.55
CA VAL A 244 -32.66 13.12 -5.16
C VAL A 244 -34.10 12.68 -4.94
N LYS A 245 -34.38 11.37 -5.04
CA LYS A 245 -35.72 10.83 -4.75
C LYS A 245 -36.09 11.02 -3.28
N LYS A 246 -35.15 10.74 -2.37
CA LYS A 246 -35.34 10.93 -0.92
C LYS A 246 -35.61 12.39 -0.55
N GLU A 247 -34.91 13.34 -1.17
CA GLU A 247 -35.18 14.77 -0.99
C GLU A 247 -36.57 15.17 -1.51
N LYS A 248 -36.99 14.64 -2.66
CA LYS A 248 -38.35 14.85 -3.20
C LYS A 248 -39.43 14.28 -2.27
N ASP A 249 -39.27 13.05 -1.80
CA ASP A 249 -40.22 12.39 -0.89
C ASP A 249 -40.34 13.15 0.45
N GLN A 250 -39.23 13.67 0.97
CA GLN A 250 -39.24 14.53 2.16
C GLN A 250 -39.99 15.84 1.90
N TYR A 251 -39.77 16.48 0.74
CA TYR A 251 -40.46 17.72 0.37
C TYR A 251 -41.97 17.51 0.18
N GLU A 252 -42.37 16.38 -0.40
CA GLU A 252 -43.79 16.00 -0.54
C GLU A 252 -44.45 15.73 0.81
N MET A 253 -43.76 15.04 1.74
CA MET A 253 -44.26 14.86 3.11
C MET A 253 -44.45 16.20 3.84
N ILE A 254 -43.50 17.14 3.72
CA ILE A 254 -43.60 18.46 4.33
C ILE A 254 -44.80 19.24 3.76
N LYS A 255 -45.00 19.22 2.44
CA LYS A 255 -46.18 19.82 1.80
C LYS A 255 -47.49 19.17 2.25
N PHE A 256 -47.52 17.85 2.42
CA PHE A 256 -48.69 17.13 2.90
C PHE A 256 -49.06 17.53 4.34
N ILE A 257 -48.05 17.64 5.23
CA ILE A 257 -48.23 18.10 6.61
C ILE A 257 -48.75 19.56 6.63
N GLN A 258 -48.16 20.45 5.84
CA GLN A 258 -48.63 21.84 5.73
C GLN A 258 -50.08 21.91 5.24
N LYS A 259 -50.44 21.14 4.20
CA LYS A 259 -51.81 21.10 3.67
C LYS A 259 -52.81 20.63 4.72
N LYS A 260 -52.49 19.59 5.49
CA LYS A 260 -53.33 19.14 6.61
C LYS A 260 -53.44 20.18 7.71
N PHE A 261 -52.36 20.90 8.01
CA PHE A 261 -52.36 21.97 9.01
C PHE A 261 -53.27 23.13 8.61
N TYR A 262 -53.20 23.59 7.36
CA TYR A 262 -54.10 24.62 6.83
C TYR A 262 -55.56 24.18 6.79
N GLN A 263 -55.84 22.91 6.46
CA GLN A 263 -57.20 22.37 6.51
C GLN A 263 -57.76 22.27 7.93
N TRP A 264 -56.90 21.98 8.92
CA TRP A 264 -57.29 21.93 10.32
C TRP A 264 -57.63 23.34 10.82
N PHE A 265 -56.75 24.33 10.60
CA PHE A 265 -57.02 25.73 10.95
C PHE A 265 -58.22 26.31 10.20
N GLY A 266 -58.37 26.02 8.91
CA GLY A 266 -59.51 26.48 8.11
C GLY A 266 -60.86 25.94 8.61
N LYS A 267 -60.88 24.76 9.24
CA LYS A 267 -62.08 24.20 9.89
C LYS A 267 -62.46 24.91 11.18
N TYR A 268 -61.51 25.41 11.97
CA TYR A 268 -61.82 26.12 13.22
C TYR A 268 -62.33 27.55 12.99
N THR A 269 -61.93 28.21 11.90
CA THR A 269 -62.50 29.52 11.50
C THR A 269 -63.95 29.44 11.02
N LEU A 270 -64.44 28.26 10.59
CA LEU A 270 -65.84 28.05 10.18
C LEU A 270 -66.76 27.61 11.32
N ILE A 271 -66.21 27.31 12.51
CA ILE A 271 -66.98 26.90 13.70
C ILE A 271 -67.16 28.09 14.69
N LEU A 272 -66.46 29.20 14.46
CA LEU A 272 -66.48 30.41 15.29
C LEU A 272 -67.28 31.59 14.68
N LEU A 273 -68.00 31.34 13.59
CA LEU A 273 -68.85 32.32 12.88
C LEU A 273 -70.24 31.72 12.70
#